data_AF-A0A7R9TYV1-F1
#
_entry.id   AF-A0A7R9TYV1-F1
#
_cell.length_a   1.000
_cell.length_b   1.000
_cell.length_c   1.000
_cell.angle_alpha   90.00
_cell.angle_beta   90.00
_cell.angle_gamma   90.00
#
_symmetry.space_group_name_H-M   'P 1'
#
loop_
_entity.id
_entity.type
_entity.pdbx_description
1 polymer ?
#
loop_
_entity_poly.entity_id
_entity_poly.type
_entity_poly.pdbx_seq_one_letter_code
_entity_poly.pdbx_strand_id
1 'polypeptide(L)'
;ALAAETEIQLRADLERSKREKDDLDRVATSARNALAVAEKASAATRGELERAREELASAREAKETAERKTREDFEASAAASAAKIATLEEALADAERENASAAATRENESSPRREADVSRSELASEFAAAIARAEEYETLADASTKKCEALELALADAESSLRNANEDANALLEPTRRAKNEEQTLRRNAESDAAAARESAERARQLSIAAAAEADDYRAECAELRAKLDAAVSQSERVRTEASESETSHAEERRLRESAESERDAA
;
A
#
# COMPACT_ATOMS: atom_id res chain seq x y z
N ALA A 1 10.24 48.91 -20.99
CA ALA A 1 9.56 48.78 -19.68
C ALA A 1 8.85 47.43 -19.60
N LEU A 2 7.82 47.17 -20.41
CA LEU A 2 7.03 45.92 -20.40
C LEU A 2 7.87 44.64 -20.52
N ALA A 3 8.81 44.57 -21.47
CA ALA A 3 9.68 43.40 -21.67
C ALA A 3 10.62 43.10 -20.48
N ALA A 4 11.04 44.15 -19.75
CA ALA A 4 11.90 44.02 -18.59
C ALA A 4 11.11 43.56 -17.35
N GLU A 5 9.88 44.03 -17.17
CA GLU A 5 8.96 43.53 -16.13
C GLU A 5 8.59 42.07 -16.35
N THR A 6 8.30 41.65 -17.59
CA THR A 6 8.03 40.24 -17.91
C THR A 6 9.23 39.33 -17.65
N GLU A 7 10.45 39.81 -17.89
CA GLU A 7 11.67 39.03 -17.62
C GLU A 7 11.92 38.86 -16.11
N ILE A 8 11.68 39.92 -15.32
CA ILE A 8 11.75 39.85 -13.86
C ILE A 8 10.73 38.84 -13.32
N GLN A 9 9.50 38.87 -13.86
CA GLN A 9 8.43 37.95 -13.47
C GLN A 9 8.81 36.48 -13.77
N LEU A 10 9.31 36.21 -14.99
CA LEU A 10 9.73 34.86 -15.40
C LEU A 10 10.88 34.32 -14.56
N ARG A 11 11.83 35.16 -14.15
CA ARG A 11 12.92 34.75 -13.24
C ARG A 11 12.39 34.41 -11.85
N ALA A 12 11.44 35.18 -11.33
CA ALA A 12 10.80 34.91 -10.04
C ALA A 12 10.00 33.60 -10.07
N ASP A 13 9.25 33.35 -11.15
CA ASP A 13 8.50 32.11 -11.32
C ASP A 13 9.41 30.89 -11.48
N LEU A 14 10.55 31.04 -12.16
CA LEU A 14 11.57 29.99 -12.28
C LEU A 14 12.20 29.64 -10.92
N GLU A 15 12.51 30.64 -10.10
CA GLU A 15 13.01 30.41 -8.73
C GLU A 15 11.96 29.73 -7.85
N ARG A 16 10.69 30.12 -7.94
CA ARG A 16 9.59 29.46 -7.23
C ARG A 16 9.48 27.99 -7.63
N SER A 17 9.48 27.70 -8.93
CA SER A 17 9.42 26.34 -9.45
C SER A 17 10.60 25.47 -9.01
N LYS A 18 11.82 26.03 -8.94
CA LYS A 18 12.99 25.32 -8.40
C LYS A 18 12.81 24.95 -6.92
N ARG A 19 12.32 25.88 -6.10
CA ARG A 19 12.06 25.61 -4.68
C ARG A 19 10.97 24.56 -4.49
N GLU A 20 9.89 24.64 -5.26
CA GLU A 20 8.81 23.64 -5.25
C GLU A 20 9.33 22.26 -5.64
N LYS A 21 10.22 22.18 -6.64
CA LYS A 21 10.88 20.93 -7.01
C LYS A 21 11.73 20.38 -5.87
N ASP A 22 12.56 21.20 -5.24
CA ASP A 22 13.42 20.78 -4.13
C ASP A 22 12.57 20.27 -2.94
N ASP A 23 11.44 20.89 -2.67
CA ASP A 23 10.50 20.46 -1.62
C ASP A 23 9.80 19.14 -2.00
N LEU A 24 9.41 18.95 -3.25
CA LEU A 24 8.89 17.67 -3.75
C LEU A 24 9.94 16.55 -3.65
N ASP A 25 11.20 16.84 -3.97
CA ASP A 25 12.31 15.88 -3.86
C ASP A 25 12.56 15.49 -2.39
N ARG A 26 12.41 16.43 -1.44
CA ARG A 26 12.46 16.15 0.01
C ARG A 26 11.29 15.28 0.46
N VAL A 27 10.06 15.60 0.05
CA VAL A 27 8.87 14.81 0.36
C VAL A 27 9.01 13.39 -0.19
N ALA A 28 9.47 13.25 -1.44
CA ALA A 28 9.70 11.94 -2.06
C ALA A 28 10.77 11.13 -1.31
N THR A 29 11.84 11.77 -0.86
CA THR A 29 12.88 11.11 -0.06
C THR A 29 12.35 10.66 1.31
N SER A 30 11.57 11.51 1.98
CA SER A 30 10.92 11.17 3.25
C SER A 30 9.93 10.02 3.09
N ALA A 31 9.12 10.03 2.02
CA ALA A 31 8.18 8.96 1.71
C ALA A 31 8.88 7.62 1.43
N ARG A 32 10.00 7.63 0.69
CA ARG A 32 10.82 6.42 0.48
C ARG A 32 11.40 5.87 1.78
N ASN A 33 11.88 6.75 2.66
CA ASN A 33 12.40 6.32 3.97
C ASN A 33 11.29 5.71 4.84
N ALA A 34 10.10 6.33 4.87
CA ALA A 34 8.94 5.80 5.59
C ALA A 34 8.50 4.44 5.02
N LEU A 35 8.46 4.30 3.69
CA LEU A 35 8.19 3.04 3.00
C LEU A 35 9.20 1.95 3.40
N ALA A 36 10.49 2.25 3.40
CA ALA A 36 11.53 1.29 3.76
C ALA A 36 11.40 0.82 5.23
N VAL A 37 11.05 1.72 6.15
CA VAL A 37 10.77 1.37 7.55
C VAL A 37 9.54 0.47 7.67
N ALA A 38 8.46 0.79 6.94
CA ALA A 38 7.24 -0.01 6.93
C ALA A 38 7.44 -1.40 6.29
N GLU A 39 8.22 -1.50 5.21
CA GLU A 39 8.59 -2.77 4.59
C GLU A 39 9.42 -3.65 5.53
N LYS A 40 10.37 -3.06 6.26
CA LYS A 40 11.16 -3.77 7.27
C LYS A 40 10.27 -4.27 8.42
N ALA A 41 9.34 -3.44 8.90
CA ALA A 41 8.39 -3.82 9.93
C ALA A 41 7.44 -4.94 9.43
N SER A 42 6.96 -4.85 8.19
CA SER A 42 6.14 -5.89 7.57
C SER A 42 6.89 -7.21 7.37
N ALA A 43 8.18 -7.18 7.05
CA ALA A 43 9.00 -8.38 6.96
C ALA A 43 9.16 -9.05 8.34
N ALA A 44 9.33 -8.26 9.41
CA ALA A 44 9.39 -8.78 10.77
C ALA A 44 8.05 -9.44 11.19
N THR A 45 6.92 -8.77 10.95
CA THR A 45 5.59 -9.33 11.30
C THR A 45 5.25 -10.57 10.48
N ARG A 46 5.70 -10.68 9.22
CA ARG A 46 5.56 -11.92 8.43
C ARG A 46 6.31 -13.10 9.06
N GLY A 47 7.53 -12.87 9.56
CA GLY A 47 8.30 -13.91 10.24
C GLY A 47 7.65 -14.35 11.55
N GLU A 48 6.98 -13.46 12.27
CA GLU A 48 6.18 -13.79 13.45
C GLU A 48 4.90 -14.56 13.08
N LEU A 49 4.22 -14.16 12.00
CA LEU A 49 3.05 -14.86 11.46
C LEU A 49 3.40 -16.30 11.03
N GLU A 50 4.58 -16.50 10.43
CA GLU A 50 5.06 -17.82 10.01
C GLU A 50 5.35 -18.71 11.23
N ARG A 51 6.06 -18.18 12.25
CA ARG A 51 6.26 -18.89 13.53
C ARG A 51 4.95 -19.27 14.21
N ALA A 52 3.99 -18.34 14.30
CA ALA A 52 2.68 -18.61 14.90
C ALA A 52 1.89 -19.70 14.12
N ARG A 53 2.05 -19.79 12.79
CA ARG A 53 1.46 -20.86 11.98
C ARG A 53 2.11 -22.21 12.24
N GLU A 54 3.43 -22.25 12.40
CA GLU A 54 4.15 -23.48 12.75
C GLU A 54 3.75 -23.98 14.15
N GLU A 55 3.67 -23.09 15.12
CA GLU A 55 3.21 -23.40 16.48
C GLU A 55 1.77 -23.95 16.49
N LEU A 56 0.86 -23.33 15.74
CA LEU A 56 -0.51 -23.82 15.58
C LEU A 56 -0.56 -25.21 14.95
N ALA A 57 0.24 -25.46 13.89
CA ALA A 57 0.29 -26.76 13.24
C ALA A 57 0.80 -27.84 14.20
N SER A 58 1.87 -27.55 14.95
CA SER A 58 2.42 -28.46 15.96
C SER A 58 1.43 -28.75 17.09
N ALA A 59 0.71 -27.73 17.57
CA ALA A 59 -0.31 -27.89 18.60
C ALA A 59 -1.48 -28.78 18.15
N ARG A 60 -1.92 -28.63 16.89
CA ARG A 60 -2.97 -29.49 16.29
C ARG A 60 -2.54 -30.94 16.18
N GLU A 61 -1.32 -31.19 15.70
CA GLU A 61 -0.76 -32.54 15.60
C GLU A 61 -0.59 -33.18 16.99
N ALA A 62 -0.14 -32.40 17.98
CA ALA A 62 -0.01 -32.87 19.36
C ALA A 62 -1.38 -33.24 19.97
N LYS A 63 -2.43 -32.45 19.68
CA LYS A 63 -3.81 -32.73 20.10
C LYS A 63 -4.32 -34.03 19.47
N GLU A 64 -4.24 -34.16 18.15
CA GLU A 64 -4.70 -35.37 17.44
C GLU A 64 -3.95 -36.63 17.93
N THR A 65 -2.65 -36.51 18.15
CA THR A 65 -1.83 -37.61 18.69
C THR A 65 -2.23 -37.98 20.11
N ALA A 66 -2.50 -36.99 20.97
CA ALA A 66 -2.96 -37.23 22.33
C ALA A 66 -4.33 -37.91 22.33
N GLU A 67 -5.31 -37.39 21.60
CA GLU A 67 -6.65 -37.96 21.48
C GLU A 67 -6.60 -39.40 20.99
N ARG A 68 -5.84 -39.66 19.91
CA ARG A 68 -5.68 -41.01 19.38
C ARG A 68 -5.10 -41.98 20.41
N LYS A 69 -4.00 -41.60 21.07
CA LYS A 69 -3.37 -42.45 22.09
C LYS A 69 -4.35 -42.75 23.24
N THR A 70 -5.10 -41.75 23.67
CA THR A 70 -6.03 -41.90 24.80
C THR A 70 -7.20 -42.81 24.46
N ARG A 71 -7.64 -42.80 23.19
CA ARG A 71 -8.63 -43.73 22.68
C ARG A 71 -8.07 -45.16 22.58
N GLU A 72 -6.86 -45.32 22.05
CA GLU A 72 -6.18 -46.62 21.97
C GLU A 72 -5.98 -47.23 23.38
N ASP A 73 -5.51 -46.43 24.35
CA ASP A 73 -5.32 -46.84 25.74
C ASP A 73 -6.67 -47.23 26.40
N PHE A 74 -7.74 -46.47 26.14
CA PHE A 74 -9.08 -46.78 26.64
C PHE A 74 -9.64 -48.07 26.03
N GLU A 75 -9.56 -48.24 24.71
CA GLU A 75 -10.07 -49.44 24.02
C GLU A 75 -9.31 -50.71 24.46
N ALA A 76 -7.98 -50.64 24.61
CA ALA A 76 -7.16 -51.75 25.10
C ALA A 76 -7.52 -52.12 26.54
N SER A 77 -7.72 -51.13 27.40
CA SER A 77 -8.13 -51.32 28.79
C SER A 77 -9.54 -51.92 28.91
N ALA A 78 -10.50 -51.39 28.14
CA ALA A 78 -11.87 -51.90 28.13
C ALA A 78 -11.91 -53.36 27.68
N ALA A 79 -11.13 -53.73 26.66
CA ALA A 79 -11.02 -55.11 26.20
C ALA A 79 -10.41 -56.04 27.26
N ALA A 80 -9.35 -55.61 27.94
CA ALA A 80 -8.73 -56.39 29.02
C ALA A 80 -9.69 -56.60 30.19
N SER A 81 -10.46 -55.57 30.54
CA SER A 81 -11.48 -55.64 31.61
C SER A 81 -12.63 -56.56 31.23
N ALA A 82 -13.15 -56.45 30.00
CA ALA A 82 -14.20 -57.34 29.49
C ALA A 82 -13.76 -58.81 29.46
N ALA A 83 -12.52 -59.08 29.02
CA ALA A 83 -11.96 -60.43 29.05
C ALA A 83 -11.86 -60.98 30.48
N LYS A 84 -11.40 -60.16 31.44
CA LYS A 84 -11.31 -60.60 32.83
C LYS A 84 -12.69 -60.85 33.45
N ILE A 85 -13.67 -60.00 33.18
CA ILE A 85 -15.07 -60.22 33.62
C ILE A 85 -15.60 -61.54 33.06
N ALA A 86 -15.44 -61.81 31.77
CA ALA A 86 -15.87 -63.07 31.17
C ALA A 86 -15.23 -64.30 31.87
N THR A 87 -13.94 -64.25 32.19
CA THR A 87 -13.28 -65.34 32.93
C THR A 87 -13.79 -65.49 34.36
N LEU A 88 -14.14 -64.40 35.03
CA LEU A 88 -14.70 -64.43 36.39
C LEU A 88 -16.14 -64.95 36.38
N GLU A 89 -16.94 -64.57 35.38
CA GLU A 89 -18.31 -65.09 35.19
C GLU A 89 -18.31 -66.59 34.91
N GLU A 90 -17.37 -67.08 34.08
CA GLU A 90 -17.21 -68.51 33.82
C GLU A 90 -16.79 -69.28 35.08
N ALA A 91 -15.80 -68.77 35.83
CA ALA A 91 -15.37 -69.36 37.09
C ALA A 91 -16.49 -69.37 38.15
N LEU A 92 -17.32 -68.32 38.21
CA LEU A 92 -18.48 -68.28 39.08
C LEU A 92 -19.51 -69.34 38.70
N ALA A 93 -19.82 -69.47 37.40
CA ALA A 93 -20.76 -70.46 36.90
C ALA A 93 -20.28 -71.89 37.18
N ASP A 94 -18.98 -72.17 37.05
CA ASP A 94 -18.39 -73.47 37.38
C ASP A 94 -18.47 -73.75 38.88
N ALA A 95 -18.13 -72.78 39.74
CA ALA A 95 -18.26 -72.91 41.19
C ALA A 95 -19.72 -73.12 41.62
N GLU A 96 -20.69 -72.50 40.95
CA GLU A 96 -22.12 -72.72 41.19
C GLU A 96 -22.57 -74.13 40.77
N ARG A 97 -22.08 -74.64 39.62
CA ARG A 97 -22.34 -76.03 39.21
C ARG A 97 -21.74 -77.04 40.18
N GLU A 98 -20.50 -76.82 40.63
CA GLU A 98 -19.85 -77.65 41.64
C GLU A 98 -20.60 -77.61 42.98
N ASN A 99 -21.05 -76.43 43.41
CA ASN A 99 -21.84 -76.31 44.64
C ASN A 99 -23.22 -76.97 44.52
N ALA A 100 -23.88 -76.89 43.36
CA ALA A 100 -25.14 -77.60 43.11
C ALA A 100 -24.94 -79.13 43.10
N SER A 101 -23.84 -79.60 42.50
CA SER A 101 -23.40 -81.01 42.51
C SER A 101 -23.07 -81.50 43.93
N ALA A 102 -22.32 -80.69 44.70
CA ALA A 102 -22.00 -80.96 46.10
C ALA A 102 -23.25 -80.94 46.99
N ALA A 103 -24.22 -80.06 46.72
CA ALA A 103 -25.50 -80.04 47.43
C ALA A 103 -26.36 -81.26 47.10
N ALA A 104 -26.33 -81.76 45.87
CA ALA A 104 -27.01 -82.99 45.46
C ALA A 104 -26.38 -84.27 46.04
N THR A 105 -25.12 -84.21 46.49
CA THR A 105 -24.38 -85.32 47.12
C THR A 105 -24.30 -85.23 48.65
N ARG A 106 -24.82 -84.15 49.26
CA ARG A 106 -24.94 -83.97 50.73
C ARG A 106 -26.11 -84.77 51.32
N GLU A 107 -26.00 -86.09 51.27
CA GLU A 107 -26.53 -86.96 52.33
C GLU A 107 -25.41 -87.61 53.17
N ASN A 108 -24.12 -87.42 52.81
CA ASN A 108 -23.00 -87.89 53.63
C ASN A 108 -21.84 -86.87 53.67
N GLU A 109 -21.44 -86.52 54.89
CA GLU A 109 -20.17 -85.89 55.30
C GLU A 109 -19.99 -84.35 55.25
N SER A 110 -19.35 -83.88 56.32
CA SER A 110 -19.36 -82.52 56.88
C SER A 110 -18.20 -81.62 56.43
N SER A 111 -17.55 -81.89 55.29
CA SER A 111 -16.30 -81.21 54.91
C SER A 111 -16.26 -80.28 53.66
N PRO A 112 -17.28 -80.11 52.78
CA PRO A 112 -17.12 -79.26 51.58
C PRO A 112 -17.26 -77.74 51.80
N ARG A 113 -17.70 -77.28 52.99
CA ARG A 113 -17.99 -75.85 53.22
C ARG A 113 -16.74 -74.98 53.25
N ARG A 114 -15.62 -75.48 53.81
CA ARG A 114 -14.39 -74.68 53.95
C ARG A 114 -13.69 -74.40 52.62
N GLU A 115 -13.68 -75.34 51.68
CA GLU A 115 -13.04 -75.12 50.37
C GLU A 115 -13.83 -74.12 49.52
N ALA A 116 -15.16 -74.23 49.49
CA ALA A 116 -16.02 -73.26 48.80
C ALA A 116 -15.94 -71.83 49.40
N ASP A 117 -15.71 -71.70 50.71
CA ASP A 117 -15.51 -70.41 51.37
C ASP A 117 -14.14 -69.79 51.03
N VAL A 118 -13.09 -70.60 50.82
CA VAL A 118 -11.77 -70.14 50.34
C VAL A 118 -11.87 -69.67 48.88
N SER A 119 -12.54 -70.44 48.01
CA SER A 119 -12.75 -70.07 46.61
C SER A 119 -13.55 -68.76 46.46
N ARG A 120 -14.56 -68.53 47.33
CA ARG A 120 -15.30 -67.26 47.37
C ARG A 120 -14.46 -66.09 47.85
N SER A 121 -13.59 -66.31 48.83
CA SER A 121 -12.67 -65.29 49.33
C SER A 121 -11.65 -64.86 48.26
N GLU A 122 -11.13 -65.80 47.47
CA GLU A 122 -10.22 -65.51 46.35
C GLU A 122 -10.93 -64.75 45.23
N LEU A 123 -12.15 -65.17 44.86
CA LEU A 123 -13.00 -64.45 43.89
C LEU A 123 -13.34 -63.03 44.34
N ALA A 124 -13.68 -62.82 45.62
CA ALA A 124 -13.96 -61.50 46.16
C ALA A 124 -12.72 -60.58 46.13
N SER A 125 -11.54 -61.15 46.37
CA SER A 125 -10.27 -60.42 46.29
C SER A 125 -9.92 -60.04 44.84
N GLU A 126 -10.21 -60.91 43.86
CA GLU A 126 -10.03 -60.58 42.45
C GLU A 126 -11.01 -59.52 41.95
N PHE A 127 -12.27 -59.54 42.41
CA PHE A 127 -13.24 -58.47 42.13
C PHE A 127 -12.80 -57.13 42.72
N ALA A 128 -12.30 -57.11 43.96
CA ALA A 128 -11.75 -55.90 44.57
C ALA A 128 -10.55 -55.36 43.76
N ALA A 129 -9.67 -56.25 43.27
CA ALA A 129 -8.54 -55.88 42.43
C ALA A 129 -8.95 -55.41 41.01
N ALA A 130 -10.11 -55.85 40.50
CA ALA A 130 -10.67 -55.36 39.24
C ALA A 130 -11.30 -53.95 39.42
N ILE A 131 -11.99 -53.72 40.54
CA ILE A 131 -12.53 -52.40 40.89
C ILE A 131 -11.40 -51.37 41.06
N ALA A 132 -10.33 -51.72 41.78
CA ALA A 132 -9.17 -50.85 41.96
C ALA A 132 -8.50 -50.46 40.62
N ARG A 133 -8.47 -51.39 39.65
CA ARG A 133 -7.98 -51.09 38.30
C ARG A 133 -8.93 -50.17 37.53
N ALA A 134 -10.24 -50.34 37.67
CA ALA A 134 -11.23 -49.45 37.05
C ALA A 134 -11.08 -48.00 37.56
N GLU A 135 -10.83 -47.83 38.86
CA GLU A 135 -10.55 -46.52 39.47
C GLU A 135 -9.24 -45.91 38.94
N GLU A 136 -8.17 -46.70 38.75
CA GLU A 136 -6.95 -46.23 38.09
C GLU A 136 -7.21 -45.74 36.65
N TYR A 137 -8.10 -46.41 35.89
CA TYR A 137 -8.46 -45.96 34.55
C TYR A 137 -9.26 -44.66 34.54
N GLU A 138 -10.16 -44.47 35.51
CA GLU A 138 -10.86 -43.20 35.68
C GLU A 138 -9.86 -42.06 35.89
N THR A 139 -8.82 -42.28 36.71
CA THR A 139 -7.77 -41.26 36.90
C THR A 139 -6.93 -40.99 35.63
N LEU A 140 -6.67 -42.01 34.80
CA LEU A 140 -5.97 -41.86 33.53
C LEU A 140 -6.83 -41.11 32.49
N ALA A 141 -8.13 -41.40 32.43
CA ALA A 141 -9.08 -40.70 31.58
C ALA A 141 -9.22 -39.22 31.99
N ASP A 142 -9.25 -38.92 33.28
CA ASP A 142 -9.25 -37.56 33.81
C ASP A 142 -7.96 -36.81 33.46
N ALA A 143 -6.80 -37.45 33.62
CA ALA A 143 -5.50 -36.85 33.26
C ALA A 143 -5.39 -36.56 31.76
N SER A 144 -5.93 -37.46 30.93
CA SER A 144 -6.03 -37.31 29.48
C SER A 144 -6.92 -36.12 29.10
N THR A 145 -8.10 -36.03 29.70
CA THR A 145 -9.06 -34.95 29.43
C THR A 145 -8.44 -33.59 29.75
N LYS A 146 -7.78 -33.47 30.92
CA LYS A 146 -7.04 -32.26 31.31
C LYS A 146 -5.93 -31.90 30.33
N LYS A 147 -5.25 -32.90 29.75
CA LYS A 147 -4.23 -32.66 28.72
C LYS A 147 -4.84 -32.12 27.43
N CYS A 148 -6.01 -32.62 27.02
CA CYS A 148 -6.73 -32.11 25.85
C CYS A 148 -7.21 -30.68 26.09
N GLU A 149 -7.78 -30.38 27.25
CA GLU A 149 -8.19 -29.02 27.65
C GLU A 149 -7.01 -28.03 27.63
N ALA A 150 -5.85 -28.45 28.14
CA ALA A 150 -4.64 -27.62 28.10
C ALA A 150 -4.16 -27.33 26.67
N LEU A 151 -4.27 -28.31 25.76
CA LEU A 151 -3.94 -28.13 24.35
C LEU A 151 -4.93 -27.23 23.62
N GLU A 152 -6.22 -27.29 23.97
CA GLU A 152 -7.24 -26.38 23.42
C GLU A 152 -7.01 -24.94 23.86
N LEU A 153 -6.62 -24.72 25.11
CA LEU A 153 -6.24 -23.40 25.60
C LEU A 153 -5.01 -22.86 24.84
N ALA A 154 -3.97 -23.69 24.68
CA ALA A 154 -2.77 -23.32 23.93
C ALA A 154 -3.08 -23.01 22.45
N LEU A 155 -4.01 -23.75 21.84
CA LEU A 155 -4.49 -23.48 20.48
C LEU A 155 -5.19 -22.13 20.41
N ALA A 156 -6.06 -21.81 21.37
CA ALA A 156 -6.76 -20.53 21.42
C ALA A 156 -5.78 -19.34 21.56
N ASP A 157 -4.75 -19.49 22.40
CA ASP A 157 -3.69 -18.49 22.56
C ASP A 157 -2.88 -18.29 21.27
N ALA A 158 -2.55 -19.38 20.57
CA ALA A 158 -1.86 -19.32 19.28
C ALA A 158 -2.72 -18.66 18.18
N GLU A 159 -4.03 -18.98 18.11
CA GLU A 159 -4.97 -18.36 17.17
C GLU A 159 -5.15 -16.87 17.44
N SER A 160 -5.23 -16.47 18.72
CA SER A 160 -5.28 -15.06 19.12
C SER A 160 -3.99 -14.34 18.73
N SER A 161 -2.82 -14.95 18.97
CA SER A 161 -1.52 -14.38 18.60
C SER A 161 -1.40 -14.20 17.09
N LEU A 162 -1.86 -15.17 16.30
CA LEU A 162 -1.89 -15.08 14.85
C LEU A 162 -2.80 -13.95 14.37
N ARG A 163 -3.97 -13.76 15.00
CA ARG A 163 -4.89 -12.67 14.69
C ARG A 163 -4.24 -11.31 14.92
N ASN A 164 -3.64 -11.11 16.09
CA ASN A 164 -2.96 -9.87 16.45
C ASN A 164 -1.80 -9.55 15.49
N ALA A 165 -0.94 -10.53 15.20
CA ALA A 165 0.16 -10.36 14.26
C ALA A 165 -0.33 -9.95 12.85
N ASN A 166 -1.47 -10.48 12.42
CA ASN A 166 -2.08 -10.16 11.13
C ASN A 166 -2.73 -8.76 11.12
N GLU A 167 -3.34 -8.35 12.24
CA GLU A 167 -3.86 -6.99 12.43
C GLU A 167 -2.71 -5.97 12.43
N ASP A 168 -1.62 -6.23 13.15
CA ASP A 168 -0.41 -5.38 13.17
C ASP A 168 0.24 -5.28 11.78
N ALA A 169 0.36 -6.41 11.07
CA ALA A 169 0.88 -6.42 9.70
C ALA A 169 0.03 -5.56 8.75
N ASN A 170 -1.30 -5.63 8.86
CA ASN A 170 -2.20 -4.81 8.04
C ASN A 170 -2.15 -3.32 8.44
N ALA A 171 -2.05 -3.03 9.74
CA ALA A 171 -1.94 -1.67 10.24
C ALA A 171 -0.67 -0.96 9.73
N LEU A 172 0.43 -1.68 9.54
CA LEU A 172 1.67 -1.15 8.95
C LEU A 172 1.57 -0.95 7.43
N LEU A 173 0.84 -1.82 6.73
CA LEU A 173 0.73 -1.79 5.27
C LEU A 173 -0.27 -0.74 4.75
N GLU A 174 -1.34 -0.46 5.48
CA GLU A 174 -2.39 0.48 5.05
C GLU A 174 -1.89 1.93 4.86
N PRO A 175 -1.17 2.55 5.81
CA PRO A 175 -0.61 3.90 5.63
C PRO A 175 0.32 3.96 4.43
N THR A 176 1.11 2.90 4.22
CA THR A 176 2.05 2.77 3.11
C THR A 176 1.34 2.72 1.75
N ARG A 177 0.23 1.97 1.66
CA ARG A 177 -0.62 1.94 0.45
C ARG A 177 -1.24 3.31 0.17
N ARG A 178 -1.74 3.99 1.21
CA ARG A 178 -2.30 5.34 1.07
C ARG A 178 -1.25 6.34 0.58
N ALA A 179 -0.08 6.36 1.22
CA ALA A 179 1.03 7.23 0.82
C ALA A 179 1.46 7.00 -0.64
N LYS A 180 1.51 5.74 -1.10
CA LYS A 180 1.82 5.42 -2.50
C LYS A 180 0.75 5.93 -3.49
N ASN A 181 -0.53 5.82 -3.14
CA ASN A 181 -1.62 6.33 -3.98
C ASN A 181 -1.63 7.86 -4.02
N GLU A 182 -1.35 8.52 -2.89
CA GLU A 182 -1.19 9.97 -2.81
C GLU A 182 0.00 10.44 -3.65
N GLU A 183 1.15 9.78 -3.55
CA GLU A 183 2.33 10.08 -4.38
C GLU A 183 2.02 9.96 -5.88
N GLN A 184 1.33 8.90 -6.30
CA GLN A 184 0.93 8.73 -7.71
C GLN A 184 -0.01 9.85 -8.19
N THR A 185 -0.93 10.27 -7.34
CA THR A 185 -1.85 11.39 -7.64
C THR A 185 -1.08 12.71 -7.77
N LEU A 186 -0.18 13.00 -6.82
CA LEU A 186 0.64 14.21 -6.85
C LEU A 186 1.53 14.28 -8.09
N ARG A 187 2.13 13.15 -8.50
CA ARG A 187 2.92 13.08 -9.74
C ARG A 187 2.11 13.39 -10.98
N ARG A 188 0.90 12.82 -11.12
CA ARG A 188 0.01 13.11 -12.26
C ARG A 188 -0.39 14.59 -12.32
N ASN A 189 -0.67 15.19 -11.17
CA ASN A 189 -1.00 16.62 -11.10
C ASN A 189 0.20 17.48 -11.51
N ALA A 190 1.39 17.19 -10.97
CA ALA A 190 2.62 17.91 -11.34
C ALA A 190 2.97 17.77 -12.83
N GLU A 191 2.75 16.60 -13.43
CA GLU A 191 2.92 16.40 -14.88
C GLU A 191 1.92 17.22 -15.71
N SER A 192 0.66 17.26 -15.28
CA SER A 192 -0.39 18.08 -15.89
C SER A 192 -0.06 19.58 -15.81
N ASP A 193 0.34 20.06 -14.64
CA ASP A 193 0.71 21.47 -14.43
C ASP A 193 1.95 21.86 -15.26
N ALA A 194 2.94 20.98 -15.33
CA ALA A 194 4.11 21.17 -16.18
C ALA A 194 3.75 21.22 -17.68
N ALA A 195 2.78 20.42 -18.12
CA ALA A 195 2.26 20.47 -19.49
C ALA A 195 1.54 21.80 -19.77
N ALA A 196 0.67 22.25 -18.86
CA ALA A 196 -0.04 23.52 -18.97
C ALA A 196 0.94 24.71 -18.99
N ALA A 197 1.99 24.68 -18.17
CA ALA A 197 3.03 25.72 -18.16
C ALA A 197 3.80 25.79 -19.48
N ARG A 198 4.13 24.63 -20.08
CA ARG A 198 4.77 24.58 -21.41
C ARG A 198 3.88 25.16 -22.50
N GLU A 199 2.60 24.79 -22.50
CA GLU A 199 1.62 25.32 -23.47
C GLU A 199 1.48 26.83 -23.31
N SER A 200 1.37 27.34 -22.07
CA SER A 200 1.31 28.76 -21.80
C SER A 200 2.57 29.51 -22.26
N ALA A 201 3.76 28.94 -22.02
CA ALA A 201 5.02 29.52 -22.45
C ALA A 201 5.15 29.53 -23.99
N GLU A 202 4.67 28.50 -24.67
CA GLU A 202 4.65 28.42 -26.13
C GLU A 202 3.70 29.47 -26.73
N ARG A 203 2.49 29.62 -26.17
CA ARG A 203 1.55 30.68 -26.58
C ARG A 203 2.15 32.08 -26.36
N ALA A 204 2.81 32.31 -25.24
CA ALA A 204 3.48 33.59 -24.97
C ALA A 204 4.60 33.89 -25.99
N ARG A 205 5.38 32.88 -26.39
CA ARG A 205 6.38 33.03 -27.45
C ARG A 205 5.74 33.35 -28.80
N GLN A 206 4.66 32.66 -29.18
CA GLN A 206 3.94 32.93 -30.43
C GLN A 206 3.40 34.37 -30.46
N LEU A 207 2.79 34.84 -29.37
CA LEU A 207 2.33 36.22 -29.23
C LEU A 207 3.47 37.23 -29.33
N SER A 208 4.62 36.94 -28.71
CA SER A 208 5.80 37.80 -28.81
C SER A 208 6.35 37.90 -30.24
N ILE A 209 6.35 36.79 -30.99
CA ILE A 209 6.78 36.77 -32.40
C ILE A 209 5.80 37.59 -33.25
N ALA A 210 4.49 37.40 -33.05
CA ALA A 210 3.47 38.15 -33.76
C ALA A 210 3.58 39.66 -33.49
N ALA A 211 3.74 40.06 -32.23
CA ALA A 211 3.93 41.46 -31.85
C ALA A 211 5.21 42.06 -32.43
N ALA A 212 6.30 41.29 -32.53
CA ALA A 212 7.52 41.74 -33.18
C ALA A 212 7.32 41.95 -34.69
N ALA A 213 6.60 41.06 -35.36
CA ALA A 213 6.26 41.22 -36.77
C ALA A 213 5.38 42.46 -37.02
N GLU A 214 4.33 42.68 -36.21
CA GLU A 214 3.50 43.88 -36.30
C GLU A 214 4.31 45.17 -36.06
N ALA A 215 5.27 45.14 -35.13
CA ALA A 215 6.16 46.28 -34.89
C ALA A 215 7.14 46.52 -36.05
N ASP A 216 7.57 45.47 -36.75
CA ASP A 216 8.40 45.58 -37.96
C ASP A 216 7.60 46.17 -39.13
N ASP A 217 6.37 45.69 -39.34
CA ASP A 217 5.45 46.22 -40.35
C ASP A 217 5.16 47.70 -40.10
N TYR A 218 4.83 48.07 -38.86
CA TYR A 218 4.61 49.48 -38.50
C TYR A 218 5.86 50.36 -38.70
N ARG A 219 7.06 49.83 -38.42
CA ARG A 219 8.31 50.55 -38.68
C ARG A 219 8.56 50.74 -40.18
N ALA A 220 8.22 49.75 -41.01
CA ALA A 220 8.32 49.85 -42.46
C ALA A 220 7.34 50.89 -43.02
N GLU A 221 6.08 50.90 -42.56
CA GLU A 221 5.09 51.93 -42.93
C GLU A 221 5.56 53.34 -42.54
N CYS A 222 6.11 53.50 -41.33
CA CYS A 222 6.67 54.77 -40.88
C CYS A 222 7.84 55.24 -41.76
N ALA A 223 8.72 54.32 -42.16
CA ALA A 223 9.84 54.63 -43.04
C ALA A 223 9.37 55.06 -44.44
N GLU A 224 8.36 54.38 -44.99
CA GLU A 224 7.75 54.75 -46.28
C GLU A 224 7.09 56.13 -46.22
N LEU A 225 6.35 56.42 -45.15
CA LEU A 225 5.73 57.73 -44.94
C LEU A 225 6.77 58.84 -44.82
N ARG A 226 7.89 58.60 -44.13
CA ARG A 226 9.01 59.55 -44.07
C ARG A 226 9.64 59.79 -45.43
N ALA A 227 9.89 58.73 -46.21
CA ALA A 227 10.43 58.88 -47.56
C ALA A 227 9.50 59.70 -48.48
N LYS A 228 8.17 59.48 -48.37
CA LYS A 228 7.17 60.29 -49.08
C LYS A 228 7.19 61.75 -48.63
N LEU A 229 7.31 61.99 -47.32
CA LEU A 229 7.40 63.35 -46.78
C LEU A 229 8.67 64.07 -47.27
N ASP A 230 9.83 63.42 -47.21
CA ASP A 230 11.10 63.99 -47.67
C ASP A 230 11.07 64.31 -49.17
N ALA A 231 10.45 63.44 -49.98
CA ALA A 231 10.24 63.70 -51.40
C ALA A 231 9.32 64.91 -51.63
N ALA A 232 8.23 65.04 -50.88
CA ALA A 232 7.32 66.18 -50.96
C ALA A 232 7.99 67.49 -50.52
N VAL A 233 8.81 67.45 -49.48
CA VAL A 233 9.61 68.60 -49.03
C VAL A 233 10.63 69.01 -50.10
N SER A 234 11.39 68.06 -50.65
CA SER A 234 12.35 68.34 -51.72
C SER A 234 11.67 68.92 -52.98
N GLN A 235 10.50 68.39 -53.35
CA GLN A 235 9.71 68.95 -54.45
C GLN A 235 9.24 70.38 -54.14
N SER A 236 8.78 70.66 -52.91
CA SER A 236 8.40 72.01 -52.48
C SER A 236 9.58 72.99 -52.54
N GLU A 237 10.77 72.55 -52.16
CA GLU A 237 12.00 73.34 -52.25
C GLU A 237 12.37 73.64 -53.70
N ARG A 238 12.32 72.63 -54.59
CA ARG A 238 12.56 72.85 -56.04
C ARG A 238 11.60 73.86 -56.63
N VAL A 239 10.30 73.72 -56.36
CA VAL A 239 9.28 74.68 -56.83
C VAL A 239 9.55 76.09 -56.30
N ARG A 240 9.99 76.22 -55.03
CA ARG A 240 10.37 77.53 -54.47
C ARG A 240 11.59 78.13 -55.16
N THR A 241 12.62 77.32 -55.43
CA THR A 241 13.82 77.77 -56.15
C THR A 241 13.48 78.17 -57.57
N GLU A 242 12.74 77.35 -58.32
CA GLU A 242 12.28 77.66 -59.68
C GLU A 242 11.42 78.93 -59.73
N ALA A 243 10.53 79.11 -58.75
CA ALA A 243 9.74 80.35 -58.62
C ALA A 243 10.64 81.57 -58.37
N SER A 244 11.62 81.45 -57.47
CA SER A 244 12.58 82.52 -57.19
C SER A 244 13.45 82.85 -58.42
N GLU A 245 13.92 81.85 -59.16
CA GLU A 245 14.70 82.02 -60.39
C GLU A 245 13.86 82.70 -61.48
N SER A 246 12.60 82.28 -61.64
CA SER A 246 11.64 82.91 -62.55
C SER A 246 11.37 84.37 -62.19
N GLU A 247 11.18 84.67 -60.89
CA GLU A 247 11.03 86.05 -60.40
C GLU A 247 12.25 86.91 -60.69
N THR A 248 13.46 86.40 -60.47
CA THR A 248 14.71 87.12 -60.78
C THR A 248 14.88 87.33 -62.28
N SER A 249 14.57 86.32 -63.10
CA SER A 249 14.61 86.41 -64.57
C SER A 249 13.62 87.47 -65.08
N HIS A 250 12.38 87.47 -64.59
CA HIS A 250 11.40 88.51 -64.93
C HIS A 250 11.82 89.90 -64.44
N ALA A 251 12.48 90.02 -63.29
CA ALA A 251 13.00 91.28 -62.80
C ALA A 251 14.16 91.80 -63.68
N GLU A 252 15.06 90.93 -64.13
CA GLU A 252 16.11 91.27 -65.08
C GLU A 252 15.54 91.63 -66.46
N GLU A 253 14.55 90.88 -66.96
CA GLU A 253 13.87 91.19 -68.21
C GLU A 253 13.17 92.55 -68.15
N ARG A 254 12.54 92.89 -67.02
CA ARG A 254 12.00 94.25 -66.80
C ARG A 254 13.09 95.30 -66.82
N ARG A 255 14.20 95.10 -66.09
CA ARG A 255 15.33 96.06 -66.08
C ARG A 255 15.90 96.28 -67.48
N LEU A 256 16.07 95.23 -68.27
CA LEU A 256 16.57 95.34 -69.65
C LEU A 256 15.59 96.10 -70.55
N ARG A 257 14.27 95.88 -70.39
CA ARG A 257 13.25 96.66 -71.11
C ARG A 257 13.25 98.13 -70.69
N GLU A 258 13.27 98.42 -69.40
CA GLU A 258 13.34 99.79 -68.86
C GLU A 258 14.63 100.50 -69.32
N SER A 259 15.76 99.80 -69.36
CA SER A 259 17.03 100.32 -69.88
C SER A 259 16.96 100.60 -71.38
N ALA A 260 16.37 99.70 -72.17
CA ALA A 260 16.21 99.89 -73.62
C ALA A 260 15.21 101.01 -73.97
N GLU A 261 14.16 101.20 -73.15
CA GLU A 261 13.25 102.35 -73.25
C GLU A 261 13.96 103.65 -72.90
N SER A 262 14.76 103.68 -71.83
CA SER A 262 15.58 104.85 -71.46
C SER A 262 16.63 105.21 -72.52
N GLU A 263 17.25 104.23 -73.17
CA GLU A 263 18.19 104.46 -74.27
C GLU A 263 17.50 104.99 -75.54
N ARG A 264 16.25 104.60 -75.78
CA ARG A 264 15.43 105.13 -76.88
C ARG A 264 14.99 106.58 -76.63
N ASP A 265 14.62 106.92 -75.40
CA ASP A 265 14.21 108.29 -75.05
C ASP A 265 15.40 109.28 -75.03
N ALA A 266 16.63 108.78 -74.89
CA ALA A 266 17.86 109.58 -74.90
C ALA A 266 18.44 109.85 -76.30
N ALA A 267 17.96 109.16 -77.35
CA ALA A 267 18.41 109.28 -78.74
C ALA A 267 17.48 110.20 -79.55
#